data_AF-A0A1F9IXS8-F1
#
_entry.id   AF-A0A1F9IXS8-F1
#
_cell.length_a   1.000
_cell.length_b   1.000
_cell.length_c   1.000
_cell.angle_alpha   90.00
_cell.angle_beta   90.00
_cell.angle_gamma   90.00
#
_symmetry.space_group_name_H-M   'P 1'
#
loop_
_entity.id
_entity.type
_entity.pdbx_description
1 polymer ?
#
loop_
_entity_poly.entity_id
_entity_poly.type
_entity_poly.pdbx_seq_one_letter_code
_entity_poly.pdbx_strand_id
1 'polypeptide(L)'
;MATTPFTTWEDLRKAMLDALADCVATGGFKATEFTFEGRSIHYRTLDELRKGIEWASTMAATEGGTTVGRTYAKNGGGGRW
;
A
#
# COMPACT_ATOMS: atom_id res chain seq x y z
N MET A 1 -12.63 -9.46 -14.98
CA MET A 1 -11.27 -9.84 -14.55
C MET A 1 -11.37 -10.13 -13.06
N ALA A 2 -11.07 -11.35 -12.63
CA ALA A 2 -11.17 -11.72 -11.22
C ALA A 2 -10.11 -10.95 -10.43
N THR A 3 -10.52 -10.11 -9.48
CA THR A 3 -9.64 -9.50 -8.49
C THR A 3 -9.21 -10.61 -7.54
N THR A 4 -8.09 -11.25 -7.83
CA THR A 4 -7.51 -12.25 -6.92
C THR A 4 -7.26 -11.55 -5.58
N PRO A 5 -7.91 -11.97 -4.49
CA PRO A 5 -7.69 -11.34 -3.20
C PRO A 5 -6.26 -11.60 -2.76
N PHE A 6 -5.51 -10.53 -2.54
CA PHE A 6 -4.15 -10.62 -2.02
C PHE A 6 -4.20 -11.12 -0.58
N THR A 7 -3.39 -12.14 -0.28
CA THR A 7 -3.31 -12.77 1.05
C THR A 7 -2.03 -12.42 1.82
N THR A 8 -1.03 -11.83 1.16
CA THR A 8 0.23 -11.37 1.78
C THR A 8 0.53 -9.94 1.40
N TRP A 9 1.11 -9.17 2.32
CA TRP A 9 1.48 -7.78 2.05
C TRP A 9 2.55 -7.65 0.95
N GLU A 10 3.41 -8.66 0.80
CA GLU A 10 4.39 -8.70 -0.28
C GLU A 10 3.74 -8.81 -1.66
N ASP A 11 2.71 -9.64 -1.82
CA ASP A 11 2.03 -9.80 -3.11
C ASP A 11 1.26 -8.54 -3.49
N LEU A 12 0.58 -7.93 -2.51
CA LEU A 12 -0.06 -6.63 -2.66
C LEU A 12 0.94 -5.53 -3.04
N ARG A 13 2.12 -5.49 -2.38
CA ARG A 13 3.18 -4.54 -2.72
C ARG A 13 3.67 -4.73 -4.16
N LYS A 14 3.87 -5.97 -4.60
CA LYS A 14 4.30 -6.27 -5.98
C LYS A 14 3.24 -5.79 -6.99
N ALA A 15 1.97 -6.04 -6.73
CA ALA A 15 0.89 -5.58 -7.60
C ALA A 15 0.80 -4.05 -7.68
N MET A 16 1.03 -3.33 -6.57
CA MET A 16 1.09 -1.86 -6.57
C MET A 16 2.30 -1.32 -7.34
N LEU A 17 3.46 -1.98 -7.24
CA LEU A 17 4.65 -1.61 -8.02
C LEU A 17 4.45 -1.85 -9.52
N ASP A 18 3.76 -2.93 -9.88
CA ASP A 18 3.40 -3.23 -11.26
C ASP A 18 2.46 -2.15 -11.83
N ALA A 19 1.44 -1.74 -11.06
CA ALA A 19 0.55 -0.64 -11.44
C ALA A 19 1.30 0.70 -11.57
N LEU A 20 2.31 0.95 -10.73
CA LEU A 20 3.17 2.13 -10.88
C LEU A 20 4.03 2.05 -12.16
N ALA A 21 4.57 0.88 -12.47
CA ALA A 21 5.33 0.65 -13.70
C ALA A 21 4.45 0.84 -14.95
N ASP A 22 3.22 0.33 -14.93
CA ASP A 22 2.23 0.52 -16.00
C ASP A 22 1.87 2.00 -16.17
N CYS A 23 1.68 2.74 -15.07
CA CYS A 23 1.46 4.18 -15.10
C CYS A 23 2.63 4.94 -15.77
N VAL A 24 3.87 4.55 -15.46
CA VAL A 24 5.07 5.17 -16.06
C VAL A 24 5.16 4.81 -17.56
N ALA A 25 4.84 3.56 -17.93
CA ALA A 25 4.85 3.11 -19.31
C ALA A 25 3.77 3.77 -20.18
N THR A 26 2.57 3.98 -19.62
CA THR A 26 1.43 4.59 -20.32
C THR A 26 1.41 6.12 -20.24
N GLY A 27 2.23 6.72 -19.37
CA GLY A 27 2.33 8.17 -19.19
C GLY A 27 1.13 8.80 -18.47
N GLY A 28 0.30 7.99 -17.79
CA GLY A 28 -0.89 8.46 -17.10
C GLY A 28 -1.32 7.57 -15.95
N PHE A 29 -1.62 8.18 -14.80
CA PHE A 29 -2.12 7.44 -13.64
C PHE A 29 -3.61 7.16 -13.78
N LYS A 30 -3.98 5.88 -13.67
CA LYS A 30 -5.37 5.44 -13.54
C LYS A 30 -5.67 5.09 -12.10
N ALA A 31 -6.86 5.46 -11.63
CA ALA A 31 -7.33 5.02 -10.34
C ALA A 31 -7.33 3.49 -10.28
N THR A 32 -6.75 2.93 -9.24
CA THR A 32 -6.55 1.49 -9.06
C THR A 32 -7.16 1.04 -7.75
N GLU A 33 -7.81 -0.12 -7.77
CA GLU A 33 -8.38 -0.76 -6.59
C GLU A 33 -7.63 -2.08 -6.35
N PHE A 34 -7.19 -2.29 -5.11
CA PHE A 34 -6.58 -3.55 -4.67
C PHE A 34 -7.41 -4.14 -3.54
N THR A 35 -7.77 -5.42 -3.65
CA THR A 35 -8.50 -6.13 -2.60
C THR A 35 -7.54 -6.98 -1.78
N PHE A 36 -7.41 -6.66 -0.49
CA PHE A 36 -6.56 -7.37 0.47
C PHE A 36 -7.41 -7.93 1.60
N GLU A 37 -7.34 -9.25 1.87
CA GLU A 37 -8.12 -9.90 2.92
C GLU A 37 -9.63 -9.52 2.92
N GLY A 38 -10.23 -9.37 1.74
CA GLY A 38 -11.64 -8.98 1.59
C GLY A 38 -11.94 -7.49 1.80
N ARG A 39 -10.91 -6.64 2.01
CA ARG A 39 -11.02 -5.18 2.03
C ARG A 39 -10.48 -4.59 0.72
N SER A 40 -11.33 -3.87 0.00
CA SER A 40 -10.90 -3.08 -1.15
C SER A 40 -10.29 -1.76 -0.69
N ILE A 41 -9.08 -1.47 -1.16
CA ILE A 41 -8.37 -0.21 -0.97
C ILE A 41 -8.28 0.48 -2.33
N HIS A 42 -8.81 1.70 -2.38
CA HIS A 42 -8.92 2.48 -3.61
C HIS A 42 -7.86 3.59 -3.61
N TYR A 43 -7.08 3.68 -4.69
CA TYR A 43 -6.04 4.68 -4.88
C TYR A 43 -6.39 5.56 -6.08
N ARG A 44 -6.69 6.84 -5.82
CA ARG A 44 -7.14 7.78 -6.87
C ARG A 44 -6.00 8.61 -7.44
N THR A 45 -4.90 8.71 -6.70
CA THR A 45 -3.72 9.48 -7.08
C THR A 45 -2.43 8.67 -6.95
N LEU A 46 -1.40 9.06 -7.70
CA LEU A 46 -0.07 8.46 -7.61
C LEU A 46 0.54 8.61 -6.20
N ASP A 47 0.24 9.72 -5.51
CA ASP A 47 0.69 9.96 -4.14
C ASP A 47 0.06 8.96 -3.15
N GLU A 48 -1.24 8.71 -3.27
CA GLU A 48 -1.91 7.68 -2.47
C GLU A 48 -1.34 6.29 -2.77
N LEU A 49 -1.10 5.95 -4.04
CA LEU A 49 -0.48 4.68 -4.40
C LEU A 49 0.91 4.54 -3.78
N ARG A 50 1.73 5.60 -3.83
CA ARG A 50 3.07 5.62 -3.23
C ARG A 50 3.02 5.42 -1.71
N LYS A 51 2.11 6.10 -1.02
CA LYS A 51 1.86 5.90 0.42
C LYS A 51 1.38 4.48 0.71
N GLY A 52 0.53 3.92 -0.15
CA GLY A 52 0.09 2.52 -0.08
C GLY A 52 1.25 1.53 -0.19
N ILE A 53 2.20 1.76 -1.12
CA ILE A 53 3.41 0.94 -1.29
C ILE A 53 4.30 1.02 -0.04
N GLU A 54 4.53 2.21 0.52
CA GLU A 54 5.34 2.36 1.74
C GLU A 54 4.67 1.68 2.94
N TRP A 55 3.35 1.80 3.06
CA TRP A 55 2.58 1.14 4.10
C TRP A 55 2.62 -0.38 3.96
N ALA A 56 2.34 -0.91 2.77
CA ALA A 56 2.43 -2.34 2.45
C ALA A 56 3.85 -2.87 2.68
N SER A 57 4.89 -2.10 2.36
CA SER A 57 6.28 -2.46 2.66
C SER A 57 6.56 -2.56 4.16
N THR A 58 5.99 -1.66 4.96
CA THR A 58 6.12 -1.68 6.42
C THR A 58 5.39 -2.89 7.02
N MET A 59 4.19 -3.19 6.51
CA MET A 59 3.39 -4.34 6.94
C MET A 59 4.03 -5.66 6.52
N ALA A 60 4.55 -5.77 5.28
CA ALA A 60 5.29 -6.94 4.81
C ALA A 60 6.55 -7.21 5.65
N ALA A 61 7.29 -6.16 6.03
CA ALA A 61 8.43 -6.30 6.93
C ALA A 61 7.99 -6.85 8.31
N THR A 62 6.85 -6.37 8.82
CA THR A 62 6.27 -6.81 10.10
C THR A 62 5.74 -8.25 10.05
N GLU A 63 5.10 -8.66 8.94
CA GLU A 63 4.54 -10.00 8.72
C GLU A 63 5.64 -11.05 8.48
N GLY A 64 6.73 -10.69 7.80
CA GLY A 64 7.89 -11.55 7.56
C GLY A 64 8.80 -11.79 8.77
N GLY A 65 8.40 -11.38 9.98
CA GLY A 65 9.17 -11.61 11.21
C GLY A 65 10.40 -10.71 11.39
N THR A 66 10.56 -9.68 10.58
CA THR A 66 11.53 -8.61 10.86
C THR A 66 10.80 -7.46 11.51
N THR A 67 10.77 -7.44 12.84
CA THR A 67 10.40 -6.25 13.61
C THR A 67 11.34 -5.10 13.25
N VAL A 68 11.07 -4.40 12.14
CA VAL A 68 11.65 -3.09 11.90
C VAL A 68 10.84 -2.16 12.77
N GLY A 69 11.34 -1.91 13.98
CA GLY A 69 10.76 -1.01 14.97
C GLY A 69 10.67 0.44 14.45
N ARG A 70 9.74 0.69 13.55
CA ARG A 70 9.13 1.99 13.30
C ARG A 70 7.64 1.83 13.39
N THR A 71 7.18 1.77 14.63
CA THR A 71 5.97 2.48 15.02
C THR A 71 5.98 3.82 14.29
N TYR A 72 5.12 3.99 13.29
CA TYR A 72 4.74 5.33 12.87
C TYR A 72 4.13 5.97 14.11
N ALA A 73 4.96 6.72 14.85
CA ALA A 73 4.48 7.67 15.82
C ALA A 73 3.51 8.55 15.05
N LYS A 74 2.21 8.35 15.29
CA LYS A 74 1.14 9.20 14.83
C LYS A 74 1.39 10.57 15.44
N ASN A 75 2.22 11.38 14.80
CA ASN A 75 2.33 12.78 15.10
C ASN A 75 1.04 13.42 14.59
N GLY A 76 0.15 13.71 15.53
CA GLY A 76 -1.18 14.22 15.26
C GLY A 76 -1.92 14.60 16.53
N GLY A 77 -1.41 15.62 17.23
CA GLY A 77 -2.24 16.67 17.83
C GLY A 77 -2.80 16.46 19.24
N GLY A 78 -2.10 17.03 20.23
CA GLY A 78 -2.65 18.07 21.12
C GLY A 78 -3.61 17.71 22.27
N GLY A 79 -3.13 17.97 23.50
CA GLY A 79 -3.94 18.28 24.69
C GLY A 79 -4.17 17.10 25.65
N ARG A 80 -3.94 17.19 26.97
CA ARG A 80 -3.88 18.33 27.90
C ARG A 80 -2.97 17.99 29.08
N TRP A 81 -2.39 19.05 29.64
CA TRP A 81 -1.72 19.12 30.94
C TRP A 81 -2.66 18.75 32.09
#